data_AF-A0A9X3DJG4-F1
#
_entry.id   AF-A0A9X3DJG4-F1
#
_cell.length_a   1.000
_cell.length_b   1.000
_cell.length_c   1.000
_cell.angle_alpha   90.00
_cell.angle_beta   90.00
_cell.angle_gamma   90.00
#
_symmetry.space_group_name_H-M   'P 1'
#
loop_
_entity.id
_entity.type
_entity.pdbx_description
1 polymer ?
#
loop_
_entity_poly.entity_id
_entity_poly.type
_entity_poly.pdbx_seq_one_letter_code
_entity_poly.pdbx_strand_id
1 'polypeptide(L)'
;MEKNLDYVKIPNFLNRIKSEWPGMIDRFEFKTPTVIYVHLKEGISSIDFLGRLSKKVERMIDFTIPIILYHIERDGMNLRSHPINWYSTIR
;
A
#
# COMPACT_ATOMS: atom_id res chain seq x y z
N MET A 1 2.29 -22.69 10.10
CA MET A 1 2.17 -21.73 11.22
C MET A 1 2.79 -20.36 10.85
N GLU A 2 3.78 -20.29 9.95
CA GLU A 2 4.43 -19.03 9.52
C GLU A 2 3.54 -18.02 8.75
N LYS A 3 2.59 -18.48 7.92
CA LYS A 3 1.73 -17.57 7.12
C LYS A 3 0.92 -16.58 7.96
N ASN A 4 0.58 -16.92 9.21
CA ASN A 4 -0.17 -16.01 10.08
C ASN A 4 0.67 -14.83 10.58
N LEU A 5 2.01 -14.95 10.65
CA LEU A 5 2.88 -13.87 11.12
C LEU A 5 3.01 -12.76 10.09
N ASP A 6 3.02 -13.09 8.80
CA ASP A 6 3.20 -12.09 7.73
C ASP A 6 1.99 -11.16 7.59
N TYR A 7 0.76 -11.65 7.81
CA TYR A 7 -0.43 -10.76 7.83
C TYR A 7 -0.37 -9.72 8.95
N VAL A 8 0.25 -10.06 10.08
CA VAL A 8 0.41 -9.14 11.23
C VAL A 8 1.42 -8.01 10.93
N LYS A 9 2.29 -8.19 9.93
CA LYS A 9 3.26 -7.16 9.52
C LYS A 9 2.68 -6.11 8.60
N ILE A 10 1.61 -6.42 7.86
CA ILE A 10 0.97 -5.49 6.91
C ILE A 10 0.56 -4.17 7.59
N PRO A 11 -0.10 -4.15 8.76
CA PRO A 11 -0.40 -2.89 9.45
C PRO A 11 0.84 -2.04 9.77
N ASN A 12 1.95 -2.67 10.20
CA ASN A 12 3.20 -1.95 10.48
C ASN A 12 3.80 -1.36 9.21
N PHE A 13 3.77 -2.10 8.10
CA PHE A 13 4.15 -1.60 6.78
C PHE A 13 3.30 -0.38 6.37
N LEU A 14 1.97 -0.45 6.51
CA LEU A 14 1.09 0.68 6.22
C LEU A 14 1.38 1.90 7.11
N ASN A 15 1.66 1.68 8.39
CA ASN A 15 2.07 2.76 9.30
C ASN A 15 3.38 3.42 8.86
N ARG A 16 4.37 2.63 8.42
CA ARG A 16 5.63 3.16 7.86
C ARG A 16 5.38 3.99 6.61
N ILE A 17 4.53 3.53 5.70
CA ILE A 17 4.10 4.33 4.53
C ILE A 17 3.49 5.66 4.99
N LYS A 18 2.53 5.63 5.94
CA LYS A 18 1.87 6.85 6.44
C LYS A 18 2.84 7.83 7.09
N SER A 19 3.84 7.34 7.82
CA SER A 19 4.89 8.15 8.44
C SER A 19 5.87 8.75 7.42
N GLU A 20 6.19 8.04 6.35
CA GLU A 20 7.10 8.53 5.30
C GLU A 20 6.49 9.66 4.46
N TRP A 21 5.17 9.62 4.24
CA TRP A 21 4.44 10.60 3.45
C TRP A 21 3.36 11.30 4.29
N PRO A 22 3.77 12.11 5.30
CA PRO A 22 2.81 12.81 6.15
C PRO A 22 1.96 13.76 5.31
N GLY A 23 0.66 13.75 5.56
CA GLY A 23 -0.29 14.60 4.85
C GLY A 23 -0.71 14.13 3.45
N MET A 24 -0.16 13.02 2.93
CA MET A 24 -0.62 12.46 1.64
C MET A 24 -1.76 11.45 1.80
N ILE A 25 -1.76 10.70 2.90
CA ILE A 25 -2.73 9.63 3.16
C ILE A 25 -3.76 10.11 4.19
N ASP A 26 -5.04 9.91 3.86
CA ASP A 26 -6.16 10.08 4.79
C ASP A 26 -6.28 8.84 5.69
N ARG A 27 -6.59 7.70 5.08
CA ARG A 27 -6.82 6.42 5.77
C ARG A 27 -6.47 5.21 4.91
N PHE A 28 -6.36 4.07 5.59
CA PHE A 28 -6.31 2.76 4.96
C PHE A 28 -7.63 2.03 5.19
N GLU A 29 -8.07 1.26 4.21
CA GLU A 29 -9.24 0.41 4.31
C GLU A 29 -8.92 -0.97 3.75
N PHE A 30 -9.04 -2.00 4.58
CA PHE A 30 -8.84 -3.39 4.16
C PHE A 30 -10.14 -3.90 3.55
N LYS A 31 -10.14 -4.18 2.23
CA LYS A 31 -11.25 -4.89 1.57
C LYS A 31 -11.15 -6.40 1.79
N THR A 32 -9.92 -6.91 1.84
CA THR A 32 -9.57 -8.26 2.26
C THR A 32 -8.23 -8.20 3.00
N PRO A 33 -7.72 -9.32 3.56
CA PRO A 33 -6.37 -9.34 4.14
C PRO A 33 -5.23 -8.99 3.16
N THR A 34 -5.47 -9.03 1.84
CA THR A 34 -4.46 -8.75 0.79
C THR A 34 -4.82 -7.61 -0.15
N VAL A 35 -6.03 -7.06 -0.06
CA VAL A 35 -6.50 -5.93 -0.87
C VAL A 35 -6.76 -4.74 0.02
N ILE A 36 -5.95 -3.69 -0.17
CA ILE A 36 -5.90 -2.54 0.73
C ILE A 36 -6.11 -1.27 -0.07
N TYR A 37 -7.10 -0.48 0.32
CA TYR A 37 -7.40 0.81 -0.26
C TYR A 37 -6.64 1.88 0.53
N VAL A 38 -5.83 2.66 -0.19
CA VAL A 38 -5.09 3.81 0.31
C VAL A 38 -5.84 5.05 -0.14
N HIS A 39 -6.62 5.62 0.77
CA HIS A 39 -7.38 6.85 0.51
C HIS A 39 -6.43 8.04 0.64
N LEU A 40 -6.28 8.80 -0.43
CA LEU A 40 -5.40 9.96 -0.51
C LEU A 40 -6.13 11.22 -0.06
N LYS A 41 -5.39 12.17 0.52
CA LYS A 41 -5.94 13.47 0.88
C LYS A 41 -6.29 14.29 -0.37
N GLU A 42 -7.11 15.32 -0.18
CA GLU A 42 -7.47 16.26 -1.24
C GLU A 42 -6.23 16.90 -1.89
N GLY A 43 -6.27 17.03 -3.23
CA GLY A 43 -5.17 17.59 -4.01
C GLY A 43 -4.00 16.63 -4.26
N ILE A 44 -4.05 15.39 -3.74
CA ILE A 44 -3.03 14.39 -4.01
C ILE A 44 -3.46 13.48 -5.16
N SER A 45 -2.69 13.51 -6.26
CA SER A 45 -2.89 12.56 -7.34
C SER A 45 -2.30 11.18 -7.01
N SER A 46 -3.04 10.14 -7.39
CA SER A 46 -2.63 8.74 -7.36
C SER A 46 -1.36 8.48 -8.17
N ILE A 47 -1.11 9.24 -9.26
CA ILE A 47 0.09 9.08 -10.08
C ILE A 47 1.33 9.63 -9.37
N ASP A 48 1.21 10.80 -8.75
CA ASP A 48 2.30 11.43 -8.01
C ASP A 48 2.64 10.63 -6.76
N PHE A 49 1.62 10.15 -6.05
CA PHE A 49 1.82 9.28 -4.90
C PHE A 49 2.51 7.98 -5.31
N LEU A 50 2.08 7.32 -6.40
CA LEU A 50 2.73 6.11 -6.92
C LEU A 50 4.19 6.37 -7.32
N GLY A 51 4.48 7.49 -7.96
CA GLY A 51 5.85 7.89 -8.34
C GLY A 51 6.77 8.12 -7.13
N ARG A 52 6.22 8.53 -5.98
CA ARG A 52 6.97 8.65 -4.72
C ARG A 52 7.10 7.31 -4.01
N LEU A 53 6.02 6.54 -3.95
CA LEU A 53 5.96 5.24 -3.29
C LEU A 53 6.94 4.25 -3.92
N SER A 54 6.90 4.09 -5.25
CA SER A 54 7.74 3.15 -6.01
C SER A 54 9.25 3.31 -5.76
N LYS A 55 9.72 4.52 -5.43
CA LYS A 55 11.14 4.80 -5.16
C LYS A 55 11.64 4.22 -3.83
N LYS A 56 10.76 3.95 -2.87
CA LYS A 56 11.13 3.61 -1.49
C LYS A 56 10.43 2.37 -0.93
N VAL A 57 9.27 1.99 -1.48
CA VAL A 57 8.39 0.98 -0.92
C VAL A 57 9.07 -0.37 -0.72
N GLU A 58 9.95 -0.78 -1.64
CA GLU A 58 10.66 -2.07 -1.55
C GLU A 58 11.47 -2.21 -0.25
N ARG A 59 12.07 -1.13 0.25
CA ARG A 59 12.87 -1.11 1.48
C ARG A 59 12.00 -1.12 2.75
N MET A 60 10.69 -0.97 2.60
CA MET A 60 9.74 -0.95 3.71
C MET A 60 9.07 -2.31 3.94
N ILE A 61 9.16 -3.22 2.96
CA ILE A 61 8.52 -4.53 3.00
C ILE A 61 9.34 -5.48 3.89
N ASP A 62 8.69 -6.08 4.89
CA ASP A 62 9.24 -7.08 5.82
C ASP A 62 8.42 -8.39 5.85
N PHE A 63 7.53 -8.56 4.86
CA PHE A 63 6.66 -9.72 4.65
C PHE A 63 6.83 -10.26 3.23
N THR A 64 6.43 -11.51 3.02
CA THR A 64 6.52 -12.19 1.71
C THR A 64 5.17 -12.34 1.01
N ILE A 65 4.07 -12.20 1.75
CA ILE A 65 2.71 -12.34 1.21
C ILE A 65 2.44 -11.26 0.14
N PRO A 66 1.87 -11.64 -1.02
CA PRO A 66 1.47 -10.67 -2.04
C PRO A 66 0.26 -9.87 -1.57
N ILE A 67 0.34 -8.54 -1.73
CA ILE A 67 -0.78 -7.62 -1.48
C ILE A 67 -0.95 -6.67 -2.66
N ILE A 68 -2.14 -6.08 -2.77
CA ILE A 68 -2.42 -5.01 -3.74
C ILE A 68 -2.83 -3.76 -2.99
N LEU A 69 -2.11 -2.67 -3.23
CA LEU A 69 -2.49 -1.34 -2.79
C LEU A 69 -3.29 -0.65 -3.91
N TYR A 70 -4.48 -0.18 -3.59
CA TYR A 70 -5.30 0.62 -4.49
C TYR A 70 -5.28 2.07 -4.01
N HIS A 71 -4.66 2.96 -4.78
CA HIS A 71 -4.61 4.38 -4.49
C HIS A 71 -5.90 5.02 -4.98
N ILE A 72 -6.64 5.62 -4.06
CA ILE A 72 -7.94 6.24 -4.31
C ILE A 72 -7.82 7.73 -4.05
N GLU A 73 -8.01 8.53 -5.10
CA GLU A 73 -8.12 9.98 -4.97
C GLU A 73 -9.44 10.36 -4.31
N ARG A 74 -9.53 11.57 -3.74
CA ARG A 74 -10.71 12.01 -2.97
C ARG A 74 -12.02 12.01 -3.78
N ASP A 75 -11.94 12.17 -5.10
CA ASP A 75 -13.09 12.09 -6.00
C ASP A 75 -13.67 10.66 -6.13
N GLY A 76 -12.93 9.64 -5.69
CA GLY A 76 -13.31 8.23 -5.79
C GLY A 76 -13.30 7.68 -7.22
N MET A 77 -12.95 8.51 -8.22
CA MET A 77 -13.00 8.15 -9.64
C MET A 77 -11.66 7.64 -10.14
N ASN A 78 -10.55 8.13 -9.58
CA ASN A 78 -9.22 7.72 -9.99
C ASN A 78 -8.68 6.62 -9.07
N LEU A 79 -8.50 5.43 -9.67
CA LEU A 79 -8.01 4.23 -9.02
C LEU A 79 -6.72 3.76 -9.71
N ARG A 80 -5.63 3.62 -8.95
CA ARG A 80 -4.40 2.97 -9.43
C ARG A 80 -4.03 1.82 -8.53
N SER A 81 -3.75 0.66 -9.14
CA SER A 81 -3.26 -0.51 -8.43
C SER A 81 -1.73 -0.51 -8.37
N HIS A 82 -1.20 -0.91 -7.24
CA HIS A 82 0.22 -1.12 -7.01
C HIS A 82 0.42 -2.48 -6.32
N PRO A 83 0.79 -3.53 -7.08
CA PRO A 83 1.05 -4.84 -6.52
C PRO A 83 2.38 -4.85 -5.76
N ILE A 84 2.39 -5.48 -4.60
CA ILE A 84 3.57 -5.68 -3.73
C ILE A 84 3.83 -7.17 -3.62
N ASN A 85 5.10 -7.59 -3.73
CA ASN A 85 5.55 -8.99 -3.68
C ASN A 85 4.92 -9.94 -4.72
N TRP A 86 4.23 -9.43 -5.74
CA TRP A 86 3.48 -10.25 -6.70
C TRP A 86 4.36 -11.11 -7.62
N TYR A 87 5.59 -10.68 -7.89
CA TYR A 87 6.56 -11.45 -8.68
C TYR A 87 7.39 -12.41 -7.84
N SER A 88 7.31 -12.34 -6.50
CA SER A 88 8.07 -13.24 -5.62
C SER A 88 7.57 -14.69 -5.65
N THR A 89 6.36 -14.92 -6.18
CA THR A 89 5.77 -16.25 -6.38
C THR A 89 6.21 -16.93 -7.68
N ILE A 90 6.98 -16.27 -8.55
CA ILE A 90 7.59 -16.89 -9.74
C ILE A 90 9.00 -17.37 -9.35
N ARG A 91 9.08 -18.49 -8.65
CA ARG A 91 10.31 -19.27 -8.47
C ARG A 91 9.96 -20.75 -8.52
#